data_AF-A0A7S2Y2T7-F1
#
_entry.id   AF-A0A7S2Y2T7-F1
#
_cell.length_a   1.000
_cell.length_b   1.000
_cell.length_c   1.000
_cell.angle_alpha   90.00
_cell.angle_beta   90.00
_cell.angle_gamma   90.00
#
_symmetry.space_group_name_H-M   'P 1'
#
loop_
_entity.id
_entity.type
_entity.pdbx_description
1 polymer ?
#
loop_
_entity_poly.entity_id
_entity_poly.type
_entity_poly.pdbx_seq_one_letter_code
_entity_poly.pdbx_strand_id
1 'polypeptide(L)'
;MSSDAPSSLKPVVFCGPSGVGKGTLIELLQKRFPNEQFGFSVSHTTRKPREGEVDGVHYNFISVDEIKKEIGEGKFIEYAEVHGKYYGTSVAAVESVQSSGKICILDIDVQGVQKVKLSKLEPYYIFIAPPSKEELEKRLRGRGTEAEEAIKTRLGNAAAELEYGQQAGNFDRVFVNADLKQCFEDLAECIKEWYPHLVEVAFDDEQKNCTSKCVIS
;
A
#
# COMPACT_ATOMS: atom_id res chain seq x y z
N MET A 1 16.69 7.98 -35.47
CA MET A 1 16.24 8.85 -34.37
C MET A 1 15.51 7.96 -33.39
N SER A 2 16.22 7.42 -32.40
CA SER A 2 15.59 6.64 -31.33
C SER A 2 15.00 7.62 -30.33
N SER A 3 13.69 7.62 -30.20
CA SER A 3 12.99 8.28 -29.11
C SER A 3 13.21 7.45 -27.85
N ASP A 4 14.23 7.78 -27.07
CA ASP A 4 14.31 7.32 -25.69
C ASP A 4 13.23 8.09 -24.92
N ALA A 5 12.00 7.58 -24.96
CA ALA A 5 11.05 7.85 -23.90
C ALA A 5 11.75 7.43 -22.60
N PRO A 6 11.75 8.25 -21.53
CA PRO A 6 12.33 7.83 -20.27
C PRO A 6 11.70 6.49 -19.91
N SER A 7 12.53 5.46 -19.74
CA SER A 7 12.13 4.16 -19.22
C SER A 7 11.30 4.42 -17.97
N SER A 8 9.97 4.23 -18.06
CA SER A 8 9.06 4.52 -16.96
C SER A 8 9.48 3.66 -15.78
N LEU A 9 9.68 4.27 -14.61
CA LEU A 9 10.10 3.55 -13.41
C LEU A 9 9.08 2.44 -13.12
N LYS A 10 9.60 1.22 -12.95
CA LYS A 10 8.81 0.03 -12.65
C LYS A 10 8.01 0.28 -11.36
N PRO A 11 6.68 0.09 -11.32
CA PRO A 11 5.92 0.32 -10.10
C PRO A 11 6.26 -0.71 -9.02
N VAL A 12 5.84 -0.44 -7.79
CA VAL A 12 5.91 -1.36 -6.66
C VAL A 12 4.54 -1.57 -6.05
N VAL A 13 4.16 -2.84 -5.89
CA VAL A 13 2.92 -3.28 -5.26
C VAL A 13 3.22 -3.69 -3.82
N PHE A 14 2.49 -3.09 -2.88
CA PHE A 14 2.40 -3.53 -1.50
C PHE A 14 1.11 -4.33 -1.31
N CYS A 15 1.25 -5.55 -0.81
CA CYS A 15 0.14 -6.43 -0.47
C CYS A 15 0.33 -6.99 0.95
N GLY A 16 -0.77 -7.41 1.58
CA GLY A 16 -0.75 -7.96 2.93
C GLY A 16 -2.07 -7.71 3.65
N PRO A 17 -2.36 -8.45 4.72
CA PRO A 17 -3.65 -8.35 5.38
C PRO A 17 -3.91 -6.97 5.97
N SER A 18 -5.18 -6.63 6.10
CA SER A 18 -5.59 -5.39 6.78
C SER A 18 -5.07 -5.38 8.21
N GLY A 19 -4.50 -4.26 8.66
CA GLY A 19 -3.92 -4.12 10.00
C GLY A 19 -2.47 -4.55 10.14
N VAL A 20 -1.83 -5.05 9.07
CA VAL A 20 -0.42 -5.51 9.13
C VAL A 20 0.61 -4.36 9.21
N GLY A 21 0.22 -3.13 8.88
CA GLY A 21 1.09 -1.94 8.97
C GLY A 21 1.62 -1.39 7.64
N LYS A 22 1.04 -1.78 6.49
CA LYS A 22 1.47 -1.31 5.15
C LYS A 22 1.50 0.22 5.04
N GLY A 23 0.40 0.90 5.38
CA GLY A 23 0.33 2.36 5.32
C GLY A 23 1.44 3.04 6.11
N THR A 24 1.71 2.59 7.34
CA THR A 24 2.81 3.10 8.16
C THR A 24 4.19 2.87 7.51
N LEU A 25 4.44 1.69 6.95
CA LEU A 25 5.70 1.41 6.25
C LEU A 25 5.87 2.31 5.00
N ILE A 26 4.79 2.53 4.25
CA ILE A 26 4.84 3.38 3.06
C ILE A 26 5.03 4.86 3.45
N GLU A 27 4.37 5.34 4.51
CA GLU A 27 4.60 6.69 5.03
C GLU A 27 6.06 6.89 5.46
N LEU A 28 6.66 5.91 6.14
CA LEU A 28 8.08 5.93 6.50
C LEU A 28 8.97 5.94 5.26
N LEU A 29 8.61 5.18 4.22
CA LEU A 29 9.34 5.13 2.95
C LEU A 29 9.36 6.51 2.27
N GLN A 30 8.21 7.17 2.20
CA GLN A 30 8.10 8.51 1.63
C GLN A 30 8.88 9.56 2.43
N LYS A 31 8.95 9.42 3.76
CA LYS A 31 9.77 10.29 4.62
C LYS A 31 11.26 10.08 4.41
N ARG A 32 11.69 8.82 4.26
CA ARG A 32 13.10 8.45 4.05
C ARG A 32 13.63 8.87 2.69
N PHE A 33 12.77 8.82 1.68
CA PHE A 33 13.07 9.16 0.29
C PHE A 33 12.18 10.33 -0.16
N PRO A 34 12.43 11.56 0.33
CA PRO A 34 11.62 12.74 0.05
C PRO A 34 11.86 13.27 -1.37
N ASN A 35 11.41 14.49 -1.68
CA ASN A 35 11.53 15.12 -3.01
C ASN A 35 10.70 14.42 -4.09
N GLU A 36 9.54 13.90 -3.69
CA GLU A 36 8.54 13.33 -4.59
C GLU A 36 9.06 12.16 -5.44
N GLN A 37 10.01 11.37 -4.94
CA GLN A 37 10.52 10.19 -5.66
C GLN A 37 9.47 9.08 -5.82
N PHE A 38 8.48 9.07 -4.94
CA PHE A 38 7.33 8.17 -4.96
C PHE A 38 6.03 8.93 -5.22
N GLY A 39 5.11 8.29 -5.92
CA GLY A 39 3.72 8.72 -6.02
C GLY A 39 2.77 7.55 -5.78
N PHE A 40 1.61 7.83 -5.19
CA PHE A 40 0.59 6.81 -4.98
C PHE A 40 -0.37 6.73 -6.17
N SER A 41 -0.65 5.51 -6.62
CA SER A 41 -1.85 5.26 -7.40
C SER A 41 -3.04 5.23 -6.45
N VAL A 42 -3.73 6.36 -6.32
CA VAL A 42 -4.91 6.46 -5.44
C VAL A 42 -6.03 5.60 -6.05
N SER A 43 -6.24 4.41 -5.49
CA SER A 43 -7.28 3.48 -5.96
C SER A 43 -8.68 4.05 -5.74
N HIS A 44 -9.64 3.58 -6.53
CA HIS A 44 -11.05 3.90 -6.38
C HIS A 44 -11.71 2.92 -5.41
N THR A 45 -12.73 3.36 -4.68
CA THR A 45 -13.56 2.45 -3.89
C THR A 45 -14.99 2.94 -3.73
N THR A 46 -15.92 2.00 -3.57
CA THR A 46 -17.34 2.27 -3.26
C THR A 46 -17.68 2.15 -1.78
N ARG A 47 -16.70 1.82 -0.93
CA ARG A 47 -16.91 1.93 0.51
C ARG A 47 -16.96 3.40 0.91
N LYS A 48 -17.59 3.69 2.04
CA LYS A 48 -17.50 5.02 2.63
C LYS A 48 -16.09 5.26 3.20
N PRO A 49 -15.60 6.52 3.20
CA PRO A 49 -14.41 6.88 3.94
C PRO A 49 -14.53 6.49 5.41
N ARG A 50 -13.41 6.06 6.02
CA ARG A 50 -13.29 5.92 7.47
C ARG A 50 -12.91 7.27 8.07
N GLU A 51 -13.03 7.39 9.39
CA GLU A 51 -12.57 8.57 10.11
C GLU A 51 -11.08 8.82 9.84
N GLY A 52 -10.74 10.06 9.47
CA GLY A 52 -9.39 10.47 9.09
C GLY A 52 -9.01 10.24 7.63
N GLU A 53 -9.79 9.48 6.86
CA GLU A 53 -9.51 9.31 5.42
C GLU A 53 -10.02 10.49 4.60
N VAL A 54 -9.20 10.86 3.61
CA VAL A 54 -9.42 12.01 2.72
C VAL A 54 -9.55 11.51 1.28
N ASP A 55 -10.61 11.97 0.59
CA ASP A 55 -10.88 11.69 -0.82
C ASP A 55 -9.77 12.25 -1.72
N GLY A 56 -9.39 11.49 -2.74
CA GLY A 56 -8.27 11.81 -3.64
C GLY A 56 -6.88 11.65 -3.02
N VAL A 57 -6.78 11.29 -1.72
CA VAL A 57 -5.51 11.03 -1.03
C VAL A 57 -5.39 9.57 -0.66
N HIS A 58 -6.38 9.02 0.03
CA HIS A 58 -6.37 7.62 0.48
C HIS A 58 -7.06 6.72 -0.54
N TYR A 59 -8.22 7.16 -1.04
CA TYR A 59 -8.96 6.55 -2.13
C TYR A 59 -9.71 7.64 -2.89
N ASN A 60 -10.08 7.35 -4.13
CA ASN A 60 -11.14 8.05 -4.85
C ASN A 60 -12.47 7.38 -4.49
N PHE A 61 -13.27 8.03 -3.65
CA PHE A 61 -14.53 7.48 -3.15
C PHE A 61 -15.66 7.74 -4.15
N ILE A 62 -16.01 6.73 -4.93
CA ILE A 62 -16.98 6.84 -6.03
C ILE A 62 -18.22 5.97 -5.79
N SER A 63 -19.29 6.25 -6.53
CA SER A 63 -20.52 5.46 -6.44
C SER A 63 -20.38 4.07 -7.09
N VAL A 64 -21.27 3.14 -6.72
CA VAL A 64 -21.31 1.80 -7.35
C VAL A 64 -21.64 1.90 -8.84
N ASP A 65 -22.50 2.83 -9.24
CA ASP A 65 -22.87 3.01 -10.64
C ASP A 65 -21.70 3.57 -11.45
N GLU A 66 -20.94 4.49 -10.87
CA GLU A 66 -19.76 5.09 -11.48
C GLU A 66 -18.65 4.06 -11.69
N ILE A 67 -18.26 3.30 -10.65
CA ILE A 67 -17.20 2.30 -10.81
C ILE A 67 -17.59 1.23 -11.84
N LYS A 68 -18.87 0.81 -11.87
CA LYS A 68 -19.35 -0.18 -12.84
C LYS A 68 -19.32 0.34 -14.27
N LYS A 69 -19.69 1.62 -14.46
CA LYS A 69 -19.56 2.30 -15.75
C LYS A 69 -18.11 2.31 -16.21
N GLU A 70 -17.20 2.74 -15.34
CA GLU A 70 -15.77 2.85 -15.67
C GLU A 70 -15.09 1.48 -15.89
N ILE A 71 -15.52 0.45 -15.17
CA ILE A 71 -15.16 -0.95 -15.47
C ILE A 71 -15.61 -1.34 -16.88
N GLY A 72 -16.85 -1.02 -17.26
CA GLY A 72 -17.37 -1.28 -18.61
C GLY A 72 -16.64 -0.51 -19.71
N GLU A 73 -16.06 0.64 -19.38
CA GLU A 73 -15.22 1.45 -20.27
C GLU A 73 -13.75 0.98 -20.32
N GLY A 74 -13.35 -0.02 -19.53
CA GLY A 74 -11.99 -0.55 -19.52
C GLY A 74 -10.96 0.38 -18.87
N LYS A 75 -11.38 1.27 -17.96
CA LYS A 75 -10.51 2.26 -17.30
C LYS A 75 -9.63 1.71 -16.17
N PHE A 76 -9.83 0.46 -15.77
CA PHE A 76 -9.14 -0.16 -14.65
C PHE A 76 -8.11 -1.18 -15.10
N ILE A 77 -6.90 -1.10 -14.51
CA ILE A 77 -5.88 -2.14 -14.63
C ILE A 77 -6.35 -3.39 -13.90
N GLU A 78 -6.90 -3.18 -12.71
CA GLU A 78 -7.52 -4.20 -11.87
C GLU A 78 -8.72 -3.61 -11.13
N TYR A 79 -9.65 -4.49 -10.77
CA TYR A 79 -10.71 -4.17 -9.84
C TYR A 79 -11.09 -5.43 -9.08
N ALA A 80 -11.58 -5.31 -7.85
CA ALA A 80 -12.11 -6.44 -7.06
C ALA A 80 -13.39 -6.04 -6.35
N GLU A 81 -14.28 -7.02 -6.12
CA GLU A 81 -15.44 -6.86 -5.26
C GLU A 81 -15.19 -7.61 -3.95
N VAL A 82 -15.09 -6.86 -2.86
CA VAL A 82 -14.82 -7.38 -1.52
C VAL A 82 -15.96 -6.96 -0.61
N HIS A 83 -16.74 -7.93 -0.14
CA HIS A 83 -17.89 -7.71 0.76
C HIS A 83 -18.91 -6.70 0.21
N GLY A 84 -19.20 -6.79 -1.11
CA GLY A 84 -20.13 -5.89 -1.79
C GLY A 84 -19.58 -4.47 -2.00
N LYS A 85 -18.27 -4.25 -1.80
CA LYS A 85 -17.57 -3.00 -2.10
C LYS A 85 -16.58 -3.23 -3.22
N TYR A 86 -16.59 -2.33 -4.19
CA TYR A 86 -15.63 -2.37 -5.28
C TYR A 86 -14.38 -1.60 -4.89
N TYR A 87 -13.26 -2.09 -5.37
CA TYR A 87 -11.96 -1.44 -5.34
C TYR A 87 -11.38 -1.53 -6.74
N GLY A 88 -10.59 -0.54 -7.16
CA GLY A 88 -9.90 -0.66 -8.43
C GLY A 88 -8.82 0.39 -8.65
N THR A 89 -7.75 -0.02 -9.31
CA THR A 89 -6.63 0.83 -9.69
C THR A 89 -6.81 1.25 -11.15
N SER A 90 -7.05 2.55 -11.38
CA SER A 90 -7.29 3.05 -12.74
C SER A 90 -5.99 3.18 -13.53
N VAL A 91 -6.09 3.00 -14.84
CA VAL A 91 -4.96 3.21 -15.77
C VAL A 91 -4.41 4.63 -15.62
N ALA A 92 -5.30 5.62 -15.59
CA ALA A 92 -4.95 7.03 -15.44
C ALA A 92 -4.20 7.34 -14.13
N ALA A 93 -4.57 6.70 -13.01
CA ALA A 93 -3.90 6.92 -11.73
C ALA A 93 -2.45 6.44 -11.77
N VAL A 94 -2.18 5.30 -12.42
CA VAL A 94 -0.82 4.80 -12.60
C VAL A 94 -0.03 5.64 -13.60
N GLU A 95 -0.62 5.95 -14.76
CA GLU A 95 0.03 6.76 -15.81
C GLU A 95 0.37 8.18 -15.32
N SER A 96 -0.48 8.79 -14.50
CA SER A 96 -0.22 10.10 -13.92
C SER A 96 1.03 10.10 -13.04
N VAL A 97 1.28 9.02 -12.29
CA VAL A 97 2.46 8.93 -11.44
C VAL A 97 3.70 8.64 -12.29
N GLN A 98 3.61 7.69 -13.22
CA GLN A 98 4.74 7.32 -14.07
C GLN A 98 5.19 8.47 -14.98
N SER A 99 4.24 9.24 -15.55
CA SER A 99 4.55 10.41 -16.39
C SER A 99 5.21 11.55 -15.62
N SER A 100 5.05 11.60 -14.30
CA SER A 100 5.75 12.55 -13.42
C SER A 100 7.17 12.09 -13.04
N GLY A 101 7.65 10.96 -13.57
CA GLY A 101 9.00 10.44 -13.30
C GLY A 101 9.16 9.81 -11.92
N LYS A 102 8.06 9.44 -11.26
CA LYS A 102 8.04 8.90 -9.89
C LYS A 102 7.83 7.39 -9.90
N ILE A 103 8.32 6.72 -8.86
CA ILE A 103 8.00 5.31 -8.61
C ILE A 103 6.55 5.23 -8.14
N CYS A 104 5.72 4.52 -8.89
CA CYS A 104 4.31 4.34 -8.57
C CYS A 104 4.12 3.25 -7.50
N ILE A 105 3.52 3.62 -6.38
CA ILE A 105 3.13 2.71 -5.29
C ILE A 105 1.67 2.31 -5.46
N LEU A 106 1.41 1.01 -5.47
CA LEU A 106 0.08 0.41 -5.44
C LEU A 106 -0.12 -0.32 -4.11
N ASP A 107 -1.12 0.07 -3.31
CA ASP A 107 -1.53 -0.66 -2.09
C ASP A 107 -2.81 -1.46 -2.40
N ILE A 108 -2.65 -2.74 -2.74
CA ILE A 108 -3.75 -3.60 -3.21
C ILE A 108 -3.78 -4.94 -2.47
N ASP A 109 -4.95 -5.58 -2.44
CA ASP A 109 -5.12 -6.90 -1.83
C ASP A 109 -4.63 -8.03 -2.75
N VAL A 110 -4.77 -9.27 -2.28
CA VAL A 110 -4.35 -10.47 -3.04
C VAL A 110 -5.10 -10.62 -4.36
N GLN A 111 -6.39 -10.26 -4.41
CA GLN A 111 -7.15 -10.33 -5.66
C GLN A 111 -6.64 -9.30 -6.67
N GLY A 112 -6.32 -8.09 -6.19
CA GLY A 112 -5.66 -7.06 -6.98
C GLY A 112 -4.31 -7.56 -7.51
N VAL A 113 -3.46 -8.14 -6.67
CA VAL A 113 -2.17 -8.73 -7.10
C VAL A 113 -2.35 -9.75 -8.22
N GLN A 114 -3.29 -10.68 -8.07
CA GLN A 114 -3.57 -11.70 -9.08
C GLN A 114 -3.97 -11.08 -10.42
N LYS A 115 -4.75 -10.00 -10.40
CA LYS A 115 -5.17 -9.27 -11.62
C LYS A 115 -4.05 -8.46 -12.22
N VAL A 116 -3.23 -7.77 -11.42
CA VAL A 116 -2.07 -7.02 -11.91
C VAL A 116 -1.04 -7.94 -12.55
N LYS A 117 -0.86 -9.17 -12.05
CA LYS A 117 0.00 -10.19 -12.68
C LYS A 117 -0.46 -10.60 -14.09
N LEU A 118 -1.73 -10.39 -14.44
CA LEU A 118 -2.26 -10.62 -15.80
C LEU A 118 -2.14 -9.37 -16.69
N SER A 119 -1.74 -8.24 -16.13
CA SER A 119 -1.57 -6.98 -16.84
C SER A 119 -0.13 -6.81 -17.35
N LYS A 120 0.09 -5.79 -18.19
CA LYS A 120 1.42 -5.40 -18.67
C LYS A 120 2.18 -4.48 -17.71
N LEU A 121 1.66 -4.24 -16.50
CA LEU A 121 2.24 -3.29 -15.57
C LEU A 121 3.61 -3.76 -15.05
N GLU A 122 3.81 -5.08 -14.98
CA GLU A 122 5.03 -5.74 -14.50
C GLU A 122 5.67 -5.00 -13.31
N PRO A 123 5.00 -4.83 -12.16
CA PRO A 123 5.60 -4.17 -11.00
C PRO A 123 6.52 -5.13 -10.23
N TYR A 124 7.26 -4.60 -9.25
CA TYR A 124 7.79 -5.42 -8.16
C TYR A 124 6.69 -5.67 -7.12
N TYR A 125 6.67 -6.87 -6.53
CA TYR A 125 5.65 -7.30 -5.59
C TYR A 125 6.25 -7.53 -4.20
N ILE A 126 5.74 -6.78 -3.22
CA ILE A 126 6.08 -6.92 -1.80
C ILE A 126 4.85 -7.45 -1.05
N PHE A 127 5.04 -8.52 -0.27
CA PHE A 127 4.07 -8.96 0.73
C PHE A 127 4.53 -8.59 2.14
N ILE A 128 3.64 -7.95 2.92
CA ILE A 128 3.86 -7.67 4.33
C ILE A 128 3.03 -8.65 5.16
N ALA A 129 3.70 -9.51 5.91
CA ALA A 129 3.10 -10.49 6.82
C ALA A 129 3.13 -9.99 8.27
N PRO A 130 2.13 -10.33 9.10
CA PRO A 130 2.22 -10.19 10.55
C PRO A 130 3.13 -11.29 11.13
N PRO A 131 3.68 -11.10 12.34
CA PRO A 131 4.45 -12.15 13.01
C PRO A 131 3.60 -13.37 13.39
N SER A 132 2.31 -13.15 13.68
CA SER A 132 1.34 -14.22 13.92
C SER A 132 -0.09 -13.72 13.65
N LYS A 133 -1.06 -14.64 13.62
CA LYS A 133 -2.48 -14.29 13.47
C LYS A 133 -3.00 -13.55 14.71
N GLU A 134 -2.50 -13.92 15.89
CA GLU A 134 -2.87 -13.33 17.19
C GLU A 134 -2.41 -11.86 17.27
N GLU A 135 -1.20 -11.57 16.79
CA GLU A 135 -0.72 -10.18 16.73
C GLU A 135 -1.49 -9.34 15.71
N LEU A 136 -1.92 -9.93 14.58
CA LEU A 136 -2.80 -9.26 13.63
C LEU A 136 -4.15 -8.92 14.26
N GLU A 137 -4.76 -9.87 14.97
CA GLU A 137 -6.01 -9.67 15.71
C GLU A 137 -5.88 -8.58 16.76
N LYS A 138 -4.81 -8.63 17.56
CA LYS A 138 -4.52 -7.61 18.58
C LYS A 138 -4.42 -6.22 17.95
N ARG A 139 -3.76 -6.07 16.79
CA ARG A 139 -3.67 -4.80 16.06
C ARG A 139 -5.02 -4.32 15.54
N LEU A 140 -5.86 -5.22 14.99
CA LEU A 140 -7.20 -4.87 14.52
C LEU A 140 -8.10 -4.41 15.68
N ARG A 141 -8.10 -5.15 16.79
CA ARG A 141 -8.87 -4.82 17.99
C ARG A 141 -8.37 -3.53 18.66
N GLY A 142 -7.05 -3.34 18.72
CA GLY A 142 -6.42 -2.18 19.35
C GLY A 142 -6.78 -0.83 18.72
N ARG A 143 -7.28 -0.81 17.48
CA ARG A 143 -7.77 0.41 16.84
C ARG A 143 -9.07 0.93 17.46
N GLY A 144 -9.88 0.07 18.08
CA GLY A 144 -11.11 0.45 18.78
C GLY A 144 -12.23 1.06 17.93
N THR A 145 -12.06 1.13 16.60
CA THR A 145 -12.96 1.83 15.67
C THR A 145 -13.89 0.89 14.91
N GLU A 146 -13.79 -0.42 15.14
CA GLU A 146 -14.48 -1.43 14.33
C GLU A 146 -15.37 -2.32 15.19
N ALA A 147 -16.57 -2.64 14.67
CA ALA A 147 -17.46 -3.60 15.30
C ALA A 147 -16.87 -5.03 15.25
N GLU A 148 -17.22 -5.86 16.23
CA GLU A 148 -16.72 -7.24 16.35
C GLU A 148 -16.88 -8.07 15.07
N GLU A 149 -18.02 -7.94 14.40
CA GLU A 149 -18.30 -8.66 13.16
C GLU A 149 -17.36 -8.24 12.02
N ALA A 150 -17.01 -6.95 11.93
CA ALA A 150 -16.04 -6.47 10.94
C ALA A 150 -14.62 -7.02 11.23
N ILE A 151 -14.25 -7.13 12.50
CA ILE A 151 -12.95 -7.71 12.92
C ILE A 151 -12.89 -9.18 12.50
N LYS A 152 -13.93 -9.97 12.82
CA LYS A 152 -14.00 -11.39 12.42
C LYS A 152 -13.92 -11.57 10.91
N THR A 153 -14.65 -10.76 10.15
CA THR A 153 -14.58 -10.78 8.68
C THR A 153 -13.15 -10.54 8.17
N ARG A 154 -12.44 -9.56 8.73
CA ARG A 154 -11.05 -9.27 8.34
C ARG A 154 -10.09 -10.39 8.71
N LEU A 155 -10.24 -10.98 9.89
CA LEU A 155 -9.42 -12.13 10.31
C LEU A 155 -9.67 -13.37 9.45
N GLY A 156 -10.93 -13.59 9.05
CA GLY A 156 -11.29 -14.64 8.09
C GLY A 156 -10.60 -14.45 6.75
N ASN A 157 -10.63 -13.23 6.21
CA ASN A 157 -9.93 -12.89 4.96
C ASN A 157 -8.40 -13.05 5.09
N ALA A 158 -7.83 -12.65 6.22
CA ALA A 158 -6.39 -12.67 6.44
C ALA A 158 -5.79 -14.09 6.31
N ALA A 159 -6.54 -15.14 6.65
CA ALA A 159 -6.04 -16.51 6.50
C ALA A 159 -5.69 -16.85 5.04
N ALA A 160 -6.61 -16.55 4.10
CA ALA A 160 -6.39 -16.78 2.68
C ALA A 160 -5.31 -15.84 2.10
N GLU A 161 -5.28 -14.59 2.57
CA GLU A 161 -4.25 -13.62 2.16
C GLU A 161 -2.85 -14.07 2.58
N LEU A 162 -2.71 -14.60 3.81
CA LEU A 162 -1.45 -15.13 4.33
C LEU A 162 -0.99 -16.38 3.58
N GLU A 163 -1.93 -17.29 3.30
CA GLU A 163 -1.63 -18.49 2.52
C GLU A 163 -1.08 -18.13 1.14
N TYR A 164 -1.76 -17.23 0.42
CA TYR A 164 -1.28 -16.75 -0.88
C TYR A 164 0.04 -15.99 -0.78
N GLY A 165 0.19 -15.14 0.24
CA GLY A 165 1.38 -14.32 0.48
C GLY A 165 2.66 -15.12 0.77
N GLN A 166 2.52 -16.27 1.43
CA GLN A 166 3.63 -17.13 1.83
C GLN A 166 3.99 -18.19 0.78
N GLN A 167 3.16 -18.36 -0.26
CA GLN A 167 3.47 -19.25 -1.38
C GLN A 167 4.63 -18.70 -2.22
N ALA A 168 5.61 -19.56 -2.48
CA ALA A 168 6.78 -19.21 -3.28
C ALA A 168 6.39 -18.77 -4.70
N GLY A 169 7.01 -17.68 -5.18
CA GLY A 169 6.80 -17.16 -6.55
C GLY A 169 5.66 -16.14 -6.69
N ASN A 170 4.84 -15.93 -5.67
CA ASN A 170 3.79 -14.91 -5.73
C ASN A 170 4.31 -13.49 -5.52
N PHE A 171 5.38 -13.31 -4.74
CA PHE A 171 5.96 -12.02 -4.42
C PHE A 171 7.47 -12.04 -4.61
N ASP A 172 8.04 -10.91 -5.05
CA ASP A 172 9.49 -10.75 -5.19
C ASP A 172 10.17 -10.69 -3.81
N ARG A 173 9.48 -10.12 -2.81
CA ARG A 173 9.89 -10.11 -1.39
C ARG A 173 8.74 -10.27 -0.44
N VAL A 174 9.03 -10.87 0.71
CA VAL A 174 8.12 -11.01 1.85
C VAL A 174 8.80 -10.46 3.09
N PHE A 175 8.16 -9.51 3.78
CA PHE A 175 8.63 -8.95 5.05
C PHE A 175 7.69 -9.33 6.19
N VAL A 176 8.24 -9.71 7.34
CA VAL A 176 7.45 -9.96 8.55
C VAL A 176 7.52 -8.73 9.44
N ASN A 177 6.40 -8.02 9.60
CA ASN A 177 6.31 -6.81 10.41
C ASN A 177 6.14 -7.12 11.90
N ALA A 178 7.15 -7.76 12.49
CA ALA A 178 7.24 -8.03 13.93
C ALA A 178 7.69 -6.79 14.70
N ASP A 179 8.76 -6.15 14.24
CA ASP A 179 9.26 -4.86 14.71
C ASP A 179 9.21 -3.85 13.56
N LEU A 180 8.55 -2.71 13.79
CA LEU A 180 8.31 -1.72 12.75
C LEU A 180 9.63 -1.14 12.21
N LYS A 181 10.60 -0.88 13.09
CA LYS A 181 11.84 -0.22 12.72
C LYS A 181 12.70 -1.17 11.88
N GLN A 182 12.92 -2.39 12.34
CA GLN A 182 13.70 -3.37 11.61
C GLN A 182 13.06 -3.72 10.26
N CYS A 183 11.75 -3.99 10.25
CA CYS A 183 11.01 -4.28 9.02
C CYS A 183 11.12 -3.13 8.01
N PHE A 184 11.09 -1.88 8.49
CA PHE A 184 11.26 -0.71 7.64
C PHE A 184 12.68 -0.59 7.07
N GLU A 185 13.73 -0.82 7.86
CA GLU A 185 15.10 -0.77 7.35
C GLU A 185 15.35 -1.83 6.27
N ASP A 186 14.89 -3.07 6.49
CA ASP A 186 15.00 -4.17 5.52
C ASP A 186 14.24 -3.83 4.22
N LEU A 187 13.04 -3.23 4.36
CA LEU A 187 12.23 -2.76 3.24
C LEU A 187 12.97 -1.65 2.45
N ALA A 188 13.50 -0.65 3.16
CA ALA A 188 14.19 0.49 2.55
C ALA A 188 15.45 0.06 1.80
N GLU A 189 16.19 -0.92 2.33
CA GLU A 189 17.34 -1.52 1.66
C GLU A 189 16.91 -2.22 0.36
N CYS A 190 15.89 -3.07 0.41
CA CYS A 190 15.36 -3.72 -0.79
C CYS A 190 14.87 -2.72 -1.85
N ILE A 191 14.21 -1.64 -1.43
CA ILE A 191 13.73 -0.59 -2.32
C ILE A 191 14.91 0.10 -3.02
N LYS A 192 16.03 0.34 -2.33
CA LYS A 192 17.26 0.87 -2.97
C LYS A 192 17.89 -0.12 -3.95
N GLU A 193 17.88 -1.41 -3.64
CA GLU A 193 18.38 -2.44 -4.56
C GLU A 193 17.60 -2.40 -5.90
N TRP A 194 16.28 -2.23 -5.82
CA TRP A 194 15.42 -2.12 -7.00
C TRP A 194 15.49 -0.78 -7.71
N TYR A 195 15.74 0.30 -6.96
CA TYR A 195 15.79 1.66 -7.47
C TYR A 195 17.07 2.38 -7.02
N PRO A 196 18.23 2.06 -7.63
CA PRO A 196 19.54 2.60 -7.18
C PRO A 196 19.70 4.11 -7.34
N HIS A 197 18.79 4.78 -8.05
CA HIS A 197 18.77 6.22 -8.24
C HIS A 197 18.11 6.98 -7.07
N LEU A 198 17.55 6.28 -6.09
CA LEU A 198 16.91 6.90 -4.94
C LEU A 198 17.91 7.68 -4.10
N VAL A 199 17.54 8.91 -3.77
CA VAL A 199 18.28 9.80 -2.87
C VAL A 199 17.61 9.79 -1.51
N GLU A 200 18.36 9.48 -0.48
CA GLU A 200 17.85 9.44 0.89
C GLU A 200 18.14 10.73 1.65
N VAL A 201 17.32 11.02 2.64
CA VAL A 201 17.69 11.96 3.71
C VAL A 201 17.97 11.16 4.97
N ALA A 202 18.97 11.57 5.75
CA ALA A 202 19.15 11.02 7.09
C ALA A 202 17.88 11.32 7.89
N PHE A 203 17.36 10.34 8.63
CA PHE A 203 16.38 10.65 9.67
C PHE A 203 17.13 11.46 10.73
N ASP A 204 16.92 12.76 10.76
CA ASP A 204 17.30 13.52 11.94
C ASP A 204 16.48 12.98 13.11
N ASP A 205 17.19 12.64 14.18
CA ASP A 205 16.70 12.08 15.45
C ASP A 205 15.87 13.13 16.24
N GLU A 206 15.05 13.95 15.55
CA GLU A 206 14.16 14.96 16.14
C GLU A 206 12.89 14.33 16.73
N GLN A 207 13.09 13.44 17.69
CA GLN A 207 12.09 13.14 18.71
C GLN A 207 12.69 12.90 20.10
N LYS A 208 13.94 13.34 20.33
CA LYS A 208 14.61 13.28 21.64
C LYS A 208 14.35 14.47 22.57
N ASN A 209 13.43 15.40 22.28
CA ASN A 209 13.26 16.59 23.13
C ASN A 209 11.83 17.11 23.33
N CYS A 210 10.82 16.23 23.46
CA CYS A 210 9.48 16.63 23.90
C CYS A 210 9.04 15.98 25.23
N THR A 211 9.99 15.69 26.11
CA THR A 211 9.72 15.36 27.51
C THR A 211 10.60 16.21 28.41
N SER A 212 10.02 17.33 28.88
CA SER A 212 10.32 18.06 30.13
C SER A 212 10.37 19.57 29.93
N LYS A 213 9.18 20.18 29.83
CA LYS A 213 8.90 21.48 30.46
C LYS A 213 7.39 21.61 30.68
N CYS A 214 6.88 20.72 31.53
CA CYS A 214 5.73 21.00 32.36
C CYS A 214 6.29 21.17 33.78
N VAL A 215 6.80 22.35 34.09
CA VAL A 215 7.01 22.76 35.48
C VAL A 215 6.09 23.94 35.71
N ILE A 216 5.07 23.62 36.50
CA ILE A 216 4.15 24.48 37.20
C ILE A 216 4.91 25.61 37.89
N SER A 217 4.55 26.86 37.59
CA SER A 217 4.34 27.97 38.54
C SER A 217 3.79 29.17 37.79
#